data_AF-A0A5P0JEK9-F1
#
_entry.id   AF-A0A5P0JEK9-F1
#
_cell.length_a   1.000
_cell.length_b   1.000
_cell.length_c   1.000
_cell.angle_alpha   90.00
_cell.angle_beta   90.00
_cell.angle_gamma   90.00
#
_symmetry.space_group_name_H-M   'P 1'
#
loop_
_entity.id
_entity.type
_entity.pdbx_description
1 polymer ?
#
loop_
_entity_poly.entity_id
_entity_poly.type
_entity_poly.pdbx_seq_one_letter_code
_entity_poly.pdbx_strand_id
1 'polypeptide(L)'
;RQRQVADVILQDPAVQSLTSFVGVDGTNPSLNSARLQINLKPLDERDDRVQKVIARLQTAVDKVPGVDLFLQPTQDLTIDTQVSRTQYQFTLQATSLDALSTWVPQLMEKLQQLPQLSDVSSDWQDKGLVAYVNVDRDSASRLGISMADVDNALYNAFGQRLISTIYTQANQYRVVLEHNTENTPGLAALDTIRLTSSDGGVVPLSSIAKIEQRFAPLSINHLDQFPVTTISFNVPDNYSLGDAVQAIMDTEKTLNLPVDITTQFQGSTLAFQSALGSTVWLIVAAVVAMYIVLGILYESFIHPITILSTLPTAGVGALLALLIAGSELDVIAIIGIILLIGIVKKNAIMMIDFALAAEREQGMSPREAIYQACLLRFRPILMTTLAALLGALPLMLSTGVGAELRRPLGIGMVGGLIASQVLTLFTTPVIYLLFDRLALWTKSRFARHEEEA
;
A
#
# COMPACT_ATOMS: atom_id res chain seq x y z
N ARG A 1 19.83 -13.39 -20.64
CA ARG A 1 18.55 -13.40 -19.91
C ARG A 1 17.91 -12.03 -19.92
N GLN A 2 18.42 -11.04 -19.19
CA GLN A 2 17.79 -9.72 -19.15
C GLN A 2 17.63 -9.05 -20.52
N ARG A 3 18.63 -9.08 -21.42
CA ARG A 3 18.45 -8.59 -22.81
C ARG A 3 17.29 -9.30 -23.53
N GLN A 4 17.15 -10.61 -23.34
CA GLN A 4 16.03 -11.37 -23.92
C GLN A 4 14.69 -10.92 -23.32
N VAL A 5 14.63 -10.63 -22.02
CA VAL A 5 13.43 -10.08 -21.37
C VAL A 5 13.09 -8.70 -21.94
N ALA A 6 14.09 -7.83 -22.10
CA ALA A 6 13.90 -6.51 -22.71
C ALA A 6 13.39 -6.64 -24.16
N ASP A 7 13.94 -7.55 -24.94
CA ASP A 7 13.52 -7.80 -26.32
C ASP A 7 12.06 -8.31 -26.38
N VAL A 8 11.66 -9.19 -25.46
CA VAL A 8 10.27 -9.68 -25.35
C VAL A 8 9.32 -8.55 -24.97
N ILE A 9 9.69 -7.69 -24.03
CA ILE A 9 8.85 -6.55 -23.61
C ILE A 9 8.72 -5.52 -24.74
N LEU A 10 9.79 -5.24 -25.48
CA LEU A 10 9.78 -4.27 -26.59
C LEU A 10 8.96 -4.74 -27.81
N GLN A 11 8.65 -6.04 -27.91
CA GLN A 11 7.74 -6.56 -28.94
C GLN A 11 6.27 -6.23 -28.67
N ASP A 12 5.93 -5.83 -27.44
CA ASP A 12 4.55 -5.48 -27.09
C ASP A 12 4.12 -4.15 -27.73
N PRO A 13 2.96 -4.10 -28.41
CA PRO A 13 2.53 -2.90 -29.14
C PRO A 13 2.24 -1.71 -28.23
N ALA A 14 1.98 -1.91 -26.94
CA ALA A 14 1.71 -0.84 -25.97
C ALA A 14 3.01 -0.23 -25.40
N VAL A 15 4.17 -0.87 -25.58
CA VAL A 15 5.45 -0.39 -25.06
C VAL A 15 6.09 0.57 -26.08
N GLN A 16 6.55 1.73 -25.59
CA GLN A 16 7.25 2.73 -26.39
C GLN A 16 8.77 2.59 -26.27
N SER A 17 9.27 2.44 -25.03
CA SER A 17 10.69 2.28 -24.75
C SER A 17 10.90 1.60 -23.40
N LEU A 18 12.10 1.07 -23.19
CA LEU A 18 12.49 0.38 -21.96
C LEU A 18 13.91 0.76 -21.58
N THR A 19 14.11 1.09 -20.30
CA THR A 19 15.44 1.27 -19.70
C THR A 19 15.68 0.17 -18.68
N SER A 20 16.93 -0.28 -18.61
CA SER A 20 17.32 -1.47 -17.87
C SER A 20 18.53 -1.18 -17.00
N PHE A 21 18.39 -1.37 -15.69
CA PHE A 21 19.45 -1.19 -14.69
C PHE A 21 19.90 -2.56 -14.18
N VAL A 22 21.21 -2.79 -14.17
CA VAL A 22 21.84 -4.08 -13.84
C VAL A 22 23.01 -3.87 -12.91
N GLY A 23 23.21 -4.84 -12.03
CA GLY A 23 24.31 -4.85 -11.10
C GLY A 23 23.87 -4.30 -9.76
N VAL A 24 24.79 -4.33 -8.81
CA VAL A 24 24.54 -3.81 -7.47
C VAL A 24 24.64 -2.29 -7.52
N ASP A 25 23.57 -1.62 -7.10
CA ASP A 25 23.51 -0.15 -7.00
C ASP A 25 22.69 0.25 -5.76
N GLY A 26 22.37 1.53 -5.59
CA GLY A 26 21.61 1.99 -4.42
C GLY A 26 20.18 1.44 -4.32
N THR A 27 19.66 0.82 -5.38
CA THR A 27 18.30 0.25 -5.46
C THR A 27 18.32 -1.28 -5.61
N ASN A 28 19.29 -1.83 -6.34
CA ASN A 28 19.47 -3.26 -6.57
C ASN A 28 20.46 -3.83 -5.54
N PRO A 29 20.00 -4.58 -4.52
CA PRO A 29 20.87 -5.05 -3.44
C PRO A 29 21.80 -6.18 -3.87
N SER A 30 21.50 -6.88 -4.97
CA SER A 30 22.21 -8.09 -5.38
C SER A 30 22.36 -8.20 -6.90
N LEU A 31 23.41 -8.90 -7.34
CA LEU A 31 23.75 -9.10 -8.77
C LEU A 31 22.69 -9.91 -9.56
N ASN A 32 21.86 -10.70 -8.88
CA ASN A 32 20.79 -11.49 -9.51
C ASN A 32 19.48 -10.71 -9.66
N SER A 33 19.47 -9.42 -9.31
CA SER A 33 18.34 -8.52 -9.49
C SER A 33 18.62 -7.50 -10.60
N ALA A 34 17.55 -7.06 -11.27
CA ALA A 34 17.60 -6.01 -12.28
C ALA A 34 16.30 -5.21 -12.22
N ARG A 35 16.38 -3.91 -12.51
CA ARG A 35 15.21 -3.03 -12.54
C ARG A 35 14.92 -2.59 -13.96
N LEU A 36 13.65 -2.69 -14.35
CA LEU A 36 13.16 -2.26 -15.64
C LEU A 36 12.27 -1.04 -15.45
N GLN A 37 12.52 0.01 -16.23
CA GLN A 37 11.61 1.14 -16.36
C GLN A 37 11.00 1.09 -17.77
N ILE A 38 9.70 0.85 -17.82
CA ILE A 38 8.96 0.62 -19.06
C ILE A 38 8.10 1.85 -19.34
N ASN A 39 8.38 2.54 -20.44
CA ASN A 39 7.55 3.63 -20.91
C ASN A 39 6.51 3.07 -21.86
N LEU A 40 5.24 3.25 -21.51
CA LEU A 40 4.12 2.89 -22.36
C LEU A 40 3.80 4.03 -23.32
N LYS A 41 3.22 3.69 -24.47
CA LYS A 41 2.64 4.69 -25.38
C LYS A 41 1.52 5.48 -24.69
N PRO A 42 1.26 6.72 -25.14
CA PRO A 42 0.10 7.49 -24.71
C PRO A 42 -1.20 6.67 -24.74
N LEU A 43 -2.14 6.97 -23.84
CA LEU A 43 -3.37 6.17 -23.68
C LEU A 43 -4.25 6.16 -24.94
N ASP A 44 -4.18 7.20 -25.75
CA ASP A 44 -4.85 7.35 -27.05
C ASP A 44 -4.19 6.52 -28.17
N GLU A 45 -2.96 6.05 -27.99
CA GLU A 45 -2.23 5.21 -28.94
C GLU A 45 -2.22 3.72 -28.54
N ARG A 46 -2.92 3.33 -27.47
CA ARG A 46 -3.02 1.94 -26.99
C ARG A 46 -4.45 1.55 -26.62
N ASP A 47 -4.80 0.30 -26.93
CA ASP A 47 -6.14 -0.23 -26.65
C ASP A 47 -6.33 -0.65 -25.18
N ASP A 48 -5.24 -1.03 -24.52
CA ASP A 48 -5.28 -1.63 -23.18
C ASP A 48 -4.76 -0.69 -22.09
N ARG A 49 -5.43 -0.73 -20.94
CA ARG A 49 -4.98 -0.09 -19.69
C ARG A 49 -3.81 -0.84 -19.04
N VAL A 50 -3.12 -0.15 -18.13
CA VAL A 50 -1.86 -0.62 -17.53
C VAL A 50 -1.99 -2.03 -16.94
N GLN A 51 -3.05 -2.35 -16.20
CA GLN A 51 -3.21 -3.67 -15.58
C GLN A 51 -3.26 -4.82 -16.61
N LYS A 52 -3.97 -4.63 -17.74
CA LYS A 52 -3.99 -5.61 -18.83
C LYS A 52 -2.63 -5.75 -19.50
N VAL A 53 -1.92 -4.63 -19.67
CA VAL A 53 -0.56 -4.63 -20.23
C VAL A 53 0.40 -5.37 -19.30
N ILE A 54 0.31 -5.15 -17.98
CA ILE A 54 1.12 -5.84 -16.97
C ILE A 54 0.93 -7.36 -17.06
N ALA A 55 -0.32 -7.84 -17.00
CA ALA A 55 -0.63 -9.26 -17.07
C ALA A 55 -0.12 -9.89 -18.39
N ARG A 56 -0.26 -9.17 -19.51
CA ARG A 56 0.25 -9.61 -20.82
C ARG A 56 1.76 -9.70 -20.86
N LEU A 57 2.47 -8.70 -20.34
CA LEU A 57 3.94 -8.67 -20.29
C LEU A 57 4.50 -9.75 -19.38
N GLN A 58 3.89 -9.98 -18.20
CA GLN A 58 4.28 -11.07 -17.30
C GLN A 58 4.12 -12.43 -18.01
N THR A 59 2.95 -12.70 -18.60
CA THR A 59 2.69 -13.94 -19.36
C THR A 59 3.67 -14.14 -20.53
N ALA A 60 4.11 -13.06 -21.18
CA ALA A 60 5.10 -13.14 -22.25
C ALA A 60 6.48 -13.51 -21.72
N VAL A 61 6.87 -12.96 -20.57
CA VAL A 61 8.19 -13.16 -19.96
C VAL A 61 8.29 -14.47 -19.18
N ASP A 62 7.18 -15.04 -18.70
CA ASP A 62 7.15 -16.38 -18.07
C ASP A 62 7.72 -17.49 -18.97
N LYS A 63 7.81 -17.24 -20.28
CA LYS A 63 8.42 -18.14 -21.26
C LYS A 63 9.96 -18.10 -21.25
N VAL A 64 10.57 -17.14 -20.56
CA VAL A 64 12.03 -16.96 -20.45
C VAL A 64 12.54 -17.70 -19.22
N PRO A 65 13.28 -18.81 -19.37
CA PRO A 65 13.68 -19.61 -18.22
C PRO A 65 14.63 -18.89 -17.26
N GLY A 66 14.35 -19.00 -15.96
CA GLY A 66 15.20 -18.49 -14.89
C GLY A 66 15.14 -16.98 -14.70
N VAL A 67 14.01 -16.35 -15.04
CA VAL A 67 13.68 -14.96 -14.71
C VAL A 67 12.23 -14.91 -14.25
N ASP A 68 11.99 -14.27 -13.12
CA ASP A 68 10.66 -13.92 -12.65
C ASP A 68 10.46 -12.41 -12.83
N LEU A 69 9.43 -12.00 -13.55
CA LEU A 69 9.12 -10.60 -13.80
C LEU A 69 7.96 -10.13 -12.93
N PHE A 70 8.24 -9.15 -12.09
CA PHE A 70 7.22 -8.43 -11.33
C PHE A 70 7.10 -7.01 -11.88
N LEU A 71 5.86 -6.59 -12.12
CA LEU A 71 5.55 -5.26 -12.64
C LEU A 71 4.56 -4.58 -11.72
N GLN A 72 4.72 -3.28 -11.57
CA GLN A 72 3.78 -2.43 -10.84
C GLN A 72 3.60 -1.11 -11.61
N PRO A 73 2.38 -0.54 -11.62
CA PRO A 73 2.16 0.78 -12.18
C PRO A 73 2.89 1.84 -11.34
N THR A 74 3.46 2.85 -12.00
CA THR A 74 3.97 4.02 -11.29
C THR A 74 2.81 4.79 -10.68
N GLN A 75 2.85 4.98 -9.36
CA GLN A 75 1.85 5.75 -8.63
C GLN A 75 2.28 7.22 -8.51
N ASP A 76 1.35 8.15 -8.71
CA ASP A 76 1.59 9.59 -8.50
C ASP A 76 1.82 9.91 -7.02
N LEU A 77 1.26 9.10 -6.13
CA LEU A 77 1.45 9.17 -4.69
C LEU A 77 2.04 7.85 -4.19
N THR A 78 3.31 7.86 -3.83
CA THR A 78 3.99 6.72 -3.20
C THR A 78 4.29 7.06 -1.75
N ILE A 79 3.81 6.22 -0.83
CA ILE A 79 4.10 6.33 0.61
C ILE A 79 5.22 5.34 0.99
N ASP A 80 5.57 4.45 0.07
CA ASP A 80 6.57 3.42 0.25
C ASP A 80 7.97 4.02 0.24
N THR A 81 8.74 3.70 1.27
CA THR A 81 10.14 4.12 1.43
C THR A 81 11.13 3.12 0.82
N GLN A 82 10.64 1.95 0.42
CA GLN A 82 11.43 0.88 -0.15
C GLN A 82 10.82 0.39 -1.45
N VAL A 83 11.70 -0.06 -2.34
CA VAL A 83 11.30 -0.73 -3.57
C VAL A 83 10.94 -2.17 -3.26
N SER A 84 9.69 -2.54 -3.55
CA SER A 84 9.22 -3.92 -3.52
C SER A 84 8.88 -4.42 -4.93
N ARG A 85 8.67 -5.74 -5.03
CA ARG A 85 8.36 -6.39 -6.31
C ARG A 85 6.92 -6.12 -6.76
N THR A 86 5.99 -5.94 -5.83
CA THR A 86 4.56 -5.75 -6.06
C THR A 86 4.02 -4.57 -5.25
N GLN A 87 2.76 -4.18 -5.46
CA GLN A 87 2.20 -2.93 -4.94
C GLN A 87 2.08 -2.88 -3.41
N TYR A 88 1.69 -3.98 -2.78
CA TYR A 88 1.45 -4.05 -1.33
C TYR A 88 2.50 -4.90 -0.64
N GLN A 89 2.77 -4.61 0.62
CA GLN A 89 3.85 -5.25 1.35
C GLN A 89 3.63 -5.29 2.86
N PHE A 90 4.20 -6.32 3.47
CA PHE A 90 4.36 -6.44 4.91
C PHE A 90 5.71 -7.08 5.21
N THR A 91 6.20 -6.87 6.42
CA THR A 91 7.46 -7.38 6.89
C THR A 91 7.26 -8.52 7.87
N LEU A 92 8.11 -9.53 7.79
CA LEU A 92 8.28 -10.58 8.78
C LEU A 92 9.60 -10.32 9.51
N GLN A 93 9.51 -9.82 10.73
CA GLN A 93 10.65 -9.49 11.59
C GLN A 93 10.88 -10.65 12.56
N ALA A 94 12.14 -11.01 12.78
CA ALA A 94 12.50 -12.08 13.73
C ALA A 94 13.74 -11.72 14.54
N THR A 95 13.97 -12.42 15.64
CA THR A 95 15.19 -12.25 16.46
C THR A 95 16.43 -12.94 15.88
N SER A 96 16.26 -13.85 14.91
CA SER A 96 17.35 -14.60 14.28
C SER A 96 17.09 -14.89 12.79
N LEU A 97 18.17 -15.08 12.03
CA LEU A 97 18.09 -15.45 10.61
C LEU A 97 17.59 -16.88 10.40
N ASP A 98 17.89 -17.78 11.35
CA ASP A 98 17.46 -19.18 11.29
C ASP A 98 15.93 -19.29 11.40
N ALA A 99 15.31 -18.43 12.23
CA ALA A 99 13.85 -18.32 12.31
C ALA A 99 13.26 -17.87 10.97
N LEU A 100 13.85 -16.88 10.30
CA LEU A 100 13.41 -16.46 8.96
C LEU A 100 13.56 -17.58 7.93
N SER A 101 14.71 -18.26 7.89
CA SER A 101 14.94 -19.38 6.96
C SER A 101 13.92 -20.51 7.14
N THR A 102 13.46 -20.75 8.37
CA THR A 102 12.49 -21.80 8.69
C THR A 102 11.05 -21.42 8.33
N TRP A 103 10.64 -20.18 8.64
CA TRP A 103 9.23 -19.77 8.60
C TRP A 103 8.82 -19.06 7.33
N VAL A 104 9.74 -18.36 6.65
CA VAL A 104 9.43 -17.66 5.39
C VAL A 104 8.92 -18.62 4.31
N PRO A 105 9.54 -19.80 4.06
CA PRO A 105 9.03 -20.72 3.05
C PRO A 105 7.62 -21.24 3.36
N GLN A 106 7.34 -21.55 4.63
CA GLN A 106 6.03 -22.06 5.07
C GLN A 106 4.93 -21.00 4.92
N LEU A 107 5.23 -19.77 5.31
CA LEU A 107 4.32 -18.64 5.14
C LEU A 107 4.06 -18.36 3.65
N MET A 108 5.12 -18.31 2.83
CA MET A 108 5.00 -18.11 1.39
C MET A 108 4.15 -19.18 0.71
N GLU A 109 4.33 -20.46 1.06
CA GLU A 109 3.52 -21.57 0.51
C GLU A 109 2.03 -21.39 0.82
N LYS A 110 1.68 -20.95 2.04
CA LYS A 110 0.29 -20.69 2.41
C LYS A 110 -0.28 -19.45 1.73
N LEU A 111 0.48 -18.37 1.66
CA LEU A 111 0.02 -17.12 1.04
C LEU A 111 -0.20 -17.28 -0.47
N GLN A 112 0.64 -18.06 -1.15
CA GLN A 112 0.47 -18.35 -2.58
C GLN A 112 -0.80 -19.18 -2.89
N GLN A 113 -1.37 -19.86 -1.89
CA GLN A 113 -2.62 -20.61 -2.04
C GLN A 113 -3.87 -19.75 -1.83
N LEU A 114 -3.73 -18.51 -1.34
CA LEU A 114 -4.86 -17.64 -1.05
C LEU A 114 -5.40 -17.00 -2.33
N PRO A 115 -6.70 -17.16 -2.66
CA PRO A 115 -7.29 -16.52 -3.84
C PRO A 115 -7.37 -14.99 -3.71
N GLN A 116 -7.25 -14.45 -2.48
CA GLN A 116 -7.23 -13.01 -2.20
C GLN A 116 -5.90 -12.34 -2.60
N LEU A 117 -4.85 -13.11 -2.88
CA LEU A 117 -3.52 -12.60 -3.18
C LEU A 117 -3.08 -13.03 -4.59
N SER A 118 -2.37 -12.16 -5.29
CA SER A 118 -1.64 -12.49 -6.52
C SER A 118 -0.18 -12.05 -6.43
N ASP A 119 0.67 -12.66 -7.26
CA ASP A 119 2.09 -12.30 -7.40
C ASP A 119 2.88 -12.28 -6.08
N VAL A 120 2.51 -13.12 -5.10
CA VAL A 120 3.14 -13.13 -3.78
C VAL A 120 4.62 -13.46 -3.91
N SER A 121 5.46 -12.56 -3.42
CA SER A 121 6.92 -12.62 -3.53
C SER A 121 7.58 -12.23 -2.22
N SER A 122 8.81 -12.70 -2.01
CA SER A 122 9.63 -12.33 -0.84
C SER A 122 11.04 -11.92 -1.28
N ASP A 123 11.59 -10.93 -0.60
CA ASP A 123 13.00 -10.53 -0.76
C ASP A 123 13.99 -11.50 -0.10
N TRP A 124 13.51 -12.51 0.64
CA TRP A 124 14.33 -13.54 1.27
C TRP A 124 15.03 -14.41 0.22
N GLN A 125 16.36 -14.40 0.24
CA GLN A 125 17.21 -15.11 -0.71
C GLN A 125 18.36 -15.81 0.02
N ASP A 126 18.09 -16.95 0.64
CA ASP A 126 19.06 -17.74 1.42
C ASP A 126 19.84 -18.80 0.63
N LYS A 127 19.50 -18.98 -0.66
CA LYS A 127 20.16 -19.95 -1.55
C LYS A 127 21.39 -19.39 -2.27
N GLY A 128 21.99 -18.31 -1.75
CA GLY A 128 23.24 -17.77 -2.26
C GLY A 128 24.38 -18.76 -2.05
N LEU A 129 25.17 -19.03 -3.09
CA LEU A 129 26.30 -19.95 -2.99
C LEU A 129 27.53 -19.19 -2.49
N VAL A 130 28.07 -19.61 -1.35
CA VAL A 130 29.30 -19.05 -0.78
C VAL A 130 30.38 -20.11 -0.61
N ALA A 131 31.63 -19.71 -0.84
CA ALA A 131 32.81 -20.51 -0.52
C ALA A 131 33.20 -20.25 0.93
N TYR A 132 32.93 -21.20 1.82
CA TYR A 132 33.30 -21.12 3.21
C TYR A 132 34.72 -21.67 3.41
N VAL A 133 35.67 -20.79 3.75
CA VAL A 133 37.09 -21.15 3.95
C VAL A 133 37.32 -21.45 5.42
N ASN A 134 37.37 -22.73 5.78
CA ASN A 134 37.66 -23.18 7.14
C ASN A 134 39.17 -23.36 7.32
N VAL A 135 39.82 -22.36 7.90
CA VAL A 135 41.28 -22.34 8.14
C VAL A 135 41.63 -23.14 9.40
N ASP A 136 42.54 -24.11 9.25
CA ASP A 136 43.21 -24.77 10.37
C ASP A 136 44.27 -23.82 10.94
N ARG A 137 43.89 -23.13 12.01
CA ARG A 137 44.74 -22.15 12.69
C ARG A 137 46.01 -22.77 13.27
N ASP A 138 45.98 -24.03 13.67
CA ASP A 138 47.15 -24.71 14.24
C ASP A 138 48.17 -25.02 13.14
N SER A 139 47.70 -25.49 11.98
CA SER A 139 48.54 -25.70 10.80
C SER A 139 49.10 -24.39 10.24
N ALA A 140 48.29 -23.34 10.18
CA ALA A 140 48.74 -22.01 9.75
C ALA A 140 49.81 -21.44 10.69
N SER A 141 49.60 -21.54 12.01
CA SER A 141 50.55 -21.04 13.01
C SER A 141 51.89 -21.78 12.98
N ARG A 142 51.90 -23.09 12.71
CA ARG A 142 53.15 -23.86 12.54
C ARG A 142 54.00 -23.39 11.36
N LEU A 143 53.35 -22.84 10.34
CA LEU A 143 54.00 -22.30 9.14
C LEU A 143 54.24 -20.78 9.25
N GLY A 144 53.99 -20.19 10.42
CA GLY A 144 54.13 -18.75 10.64
C GLY A 144 53.18 -17.89 9.79
N ILE A 145 52.03 -18.45 9.40
CA ILE A 145 51.00 -17.77 8.61
C ILE A 145 49.91 -17.27 9.56
N SER A 146 49.63 -15.96 9.54
CA SER A 146 48.57 -15.35 10.33
C SER A 146 47.23 -15.37 9.58
N MET A 147 46.11 -15.21 10.32
CA MET A 147 44.79 -15.03 9.68
C MET A 147 44.74 -13.77 8.81
N ALA A 148 45.50 -12.73 9.16
CA ALA A 148 45.60 -11.52 8.34
C ALA A 148 46.30 -11.80 7.00
N ASP A 149 47.26 -12.72 6.95
CA ASP A 149 47.90 -13.13 5.69
C ASP A 149 46.91 -13.87 4.78
N VAL A 150 46.06 -14.72 5.38
CA VAL A 150 44.97 -15.40 4.67
C VAL A 150 43.94 -14.40 4.14
N ASP A 151 43.45 -13.49 4.98
CA ASP A 151 42.50 -12.46 4.57
C ASP A 151 43.09 -11.57 3.47
N ASN A 152 44.36 -11.16 3.59
CA ASN A 152 45.04 -10.38 2.56
C ASN A 152 45.19 -11.15 1.25
N ALA A 153 45.56 -12.42 1.29
CA ALA A 153 45.69 -13.26 0.09
C ALA A 153 44.34 -13.41 -0.63
N LEU A 154 43.26 -13.69 0.13
CA LEU A 154 41.92 -13.79 -0.41
C LEU A 154 41.40 -12.45 -0.94
N TYR A 155 41.64 -11.34 -0.23
CA TYR A 155 41.22 -10.01 -0.66
C TYR A 155 42.00 -9.51 -1.88
N ASN A 156 43.29 -9.84 -1.99
CA ASN A 156 44.09 -9.57 -3.19
C ASN A 156 43.58 -10.33 -4.41
N ALA A 157 43.06 -11.55 -4.19
CA ALA A 157 42.65 -12.42 -5.28
C ALA A 157 41.20 -12.17 -5.74
N PHE A 158 40.27 -12.08 -4.80
CA PHE A 158 38.83 -12.04 -5.10
C PHE A 158 38.15 -10.74 -4.65
N GLY A 159 38.87 -9.87 -3.95
CA GLY A 159 38.39 -8.55 -3.59
C GLY A 159 38.72 -7.50 -4.65
N GLN A 160 38.07 -6.34 -4.57
CA GLN A 160 38.41 -5.17 -5.38
C GLN A 160 39.47 -4.32 -4.65
N ARG A 161 40.66 -4.89 -4.39
CA ARG A 161 41.66 -4.21 -3.58
C ARG A 161 42.27 -3.02 -4.32
N LEU A 162 42.11 -1.84 -3.74
CA LEU A 162 42.69 -0.60 -4.22
C LEU A 162 44.13 -0.47 -3.73
N ILE A 163 45.09 -0.49 -4.66
CA ILE A 163 46.53 -0.38 -4.35
C ILE A 163 47.00 1.07 -4.42
N SER A 164 46.50 1.83 -5.38
CA SER A 164 46.85 3.24 -5.54
C SER A 164 45.76 4.01 -6.28
N THR A 165 45.88 5.34 -6.28
CA THR A 165 45.03 6.23 -7.09
C THR A 165 45.94 7.10 -7.95
N ILE A 166 45.69 7.09 -9.26
CA ILE A 166 46.38 7.93 -10.24
C ILE A 166 45.56 9.21 -10.42
N TYR A 167 46.15 10.34 -10.08
CA TYR A 167 45.53 11.65 -10.23
C TYR A 167 45.89 12.26 -11.59
N THR A 168 44.88 12.72 -12.33
CA THR A 168 45.04 13.50 -13.56
C THR A 168 44.44 14.89 -13.36
N GLN A 169 44.57 15.78 -14.35
CA GLN A 169 44.08 17.16 -14.22
C GLN A 169 42.56 17.25 -13.97
N ALA A 170 41.77 16.30 -14.50
CA ALA A 170 40.30 16.34 -14.41
C ALA A 170 39.69 15.13 -13.68
N ASN A 171 40.38 14.00 -13.64
CA ASN A 171 39.87 12.73 -13.12
C ASN A 171 40.86 12.05 -12.17
N GLN A 172 40.36 11.12 -11.37
CA GLN A 172 41.17 10.21 -10.57
C GLN A 172 40.84 8.76 -10.96
N TYR A 173 41.87 7.94 -11.16
CA TYR A 173 41.74 6.54 -11.56
C TYR A 173 42.24 5.63 -10.45
N ARG A 174 41.38 4.71 -10.03
CA ARG A 174 41.69 3.72 -8.99
C ARG A 174 42.40 2.52 -9.63
N VAL A 175 43.56 2.14 -9.09
CA VAL A 175 44.29 0.93 -9.50
C VAL A 175 43.80 -0.23 -8.63
N VAL A 176 43.04 -1.13 -9.24
CA VAL A 176 42.48 -2.32 -8.59
C VAL A 176 43.37 -3.52 -8.92
N LEU A 177 43.80 -4.25 -7.90
CA LEU A 177 44.46 -5.55 -8.05
C LEU A 177 43.38 -6.63 -8.13
N GLU A 178 43.47 -7.48 -9.15
CA GLU A 178 42.55 -8.61 -9.35
C GLU A 178 43.34 -9.86 -9.74
N HIS A 179 42.85 -11.04 -9.34
CA HIS A 179 43.36 -12.32 -9.82
C HIS A 179 42.61 -12.76 -11.08
N ASN A 180 43.34 -13.21 -12.09
CA ASN A 180 42.70 -13.73 -13.30
C ASN A 180 42.13 -15.13 -13.02
N THR A 181 40.80 -15.25 -12.96
CA THR A 181 40.08 -16.51 -12.75
C THR A 181 39.44 -17.06 -14.03
N GLU A 182 39.77 -16.55 -15.22
CA GLU A 182 39.12 -16.94 -16.49
C GLU A 182 39.25 -18.45 -16.77
N ASN A 183 40.41 -19.02 -16.45
CA ASN A 183 40.71 -20.43 -16.73
C ASN A 183 40.30 -21.39 -15.60
N THR A 184 40.08 -20.89 -14.38
CA THR A 184 39.71 -21.69 -13.20
C THR A 184 38.63 -20.98 -12.39
N PRO A 185 37.38 -20.92 -12.89
CA PRO A 185 36.30 -20.24 -12.21
C PRO A 185 35.78 -21.01 -10.99
N GLY A 186 35.11 -20.31 -10.07
CA GLY A 186 34.44 -20.91 -8.92
C GLY A 186 35.42 -21.38 -7.83
N LEU A 187 35.09 -22.49 -7.16
CA LEU A 187 35.87 -22.97 -6.02
C LEU A 187 37.30 -23.39 -6.40
N ALA A 188 37.50 -23.88 -7.63
CA ALA A 188 38.81 -24.27 -8.13
C ALA A 188 39.81 -23.09 -8.18
N ALA A 189 39.33 -21.86 -8.25
CA ALA A 189 40.19 -20.67 -8.19
C ALA A 189 40.98 -20.60 -6.88
N LEU A 190 40.40 -21.08 -5.77
CA LEU A 190 41.01 -21.03 -4.45
C LEU A 190 42.23 -21.96 -4.32
N ASP A 191 42.32 -23.01 -5.14
CA ASP A 191 43.47 -23.93 -5.16
C ASP A 191 44.75 -23.27 -5.71
N THR A 192 44.58 -22.17 -6.46
CA THR A 192 45.71 -21.40 -7.01
C THR A 192 46.30 -20.42 -5.99
N ILE A 193 45.64 -20.20 -4.86
CA ILE A 193 46.07 -19.24 -3.85
C ILE A 193 47.28 -19.77 -3.08
N ARG A 194 48.31 -18.93 -2.99
CA ARG A 194 49.57 -19.21 -2.34
C ARG A 194 49.87 -18.15 -1.30
N LEU A 195 50.33 -18.57 -0.13
CA LEU A 195 50.73 -17.72 0.97
C LEU A 195 52.23 -17.88 1.23
N THR A 196 52.86 -16.81 1.69
CA THR A 196 54.27 -16.83 2.09
C THR A 196 54.35 -17.14 3.58
N SER A 197 55.10 -18.18 3.93
CA SER A 197 55.43 -18.56 5.30
C SER A 197 56.49 -17.62 5.89
N SER A 198 56.57 -17.51 7.22
CA SER A 198 57.63 -16.77 7.93
C SER A 198 59.04 -17.14 7.50
N ASP A 199 59.22 -18.41 7.09
CA ASP A 199 60.51 -18.96 6.70
C ASP A 199 60.82 -18.72 5.21
N GLY A 200 60.00 -17.93 4.51
CA GLY A 200 60.12 -17.61 3.09
C GLY A 200 59.57 -18.68 2.14
N GLY A 201 59.06 -19.79 2.67
CA GLY A 201 58.42 -20.85 1.89
C GLY A 201 57.06 -20.43 1.32
N VAL A 202 56.63 -21.06 0.22
CA VAL A 202 55.33 -20.83 -0.40
C VAL A 202 54.39 -21.98 -0.08
N VAL A 203 53.26 -21.68 0.56
CA VAL A 203 52.28 -22.66 1.05
C VAL A 203 50.95 -22.47 0.32
N PRO A 204 50.36 -23.51 -0.29
CA PRO A 204 49.01 -23.41 -0.84
C PRO A 204 47.96 -23.21 0.26
N LEU A 205 46.92 -22.45 -0.05
CA LEU A 205 45.78 -22.27 0.85
C LEU A 205 45.15 -23.62 1.24
N SER A 206 45.07 -24.57 0.29
CA SER A 206 44.52 -25.90 0.52
C SER A 206 45.32 -26.77 1.51
N SER A 207 46.57 -26.42 1.82
CA SER A 207 47.36 -27.10 2.87
C SER A 207 46.96 -26.69 4.29
N ILE A 208 46.34 -25.51 4.45
CA ILE A 208 46.01 -24.94 5.76
C ILE A 208 44.52 -24.59 5.91
N ALA A 209 43.71 -24.85 4.88
CA ALA A 209 42.28 -24.55 4.89
C ALA A 209 41.48 -25.59 4.10
N LYS A 210 40.28 -25.90 4.60
CA LYS A 210 39.28 -26.68 3.90
C LYS A 210 38.21 -25.75 3.35
N ILE A 211 37.96 -25.84 2.05
CA ILE A 211 36.95 -25.02 1.37
C ILE A 211 35.67 -25.85 1.22
N GLU A 212 34.55 -25.30 1.68
CA GLU A 212 33.24 -25.95 1.57
C GLU A 212 32.24 -24.98 0.92
N GLN A 213 31.40 -25.50 0.04
CA GLN A 213 30.29 -24.72 -0.52
C GLN A 213 29.10 -24.75 0.44
N ARG A 214 28.57 -23.57 0.79
CA ARG A 214 27.41 -23.46 1.67
C ARG A 214 26.39 -22.48 1.08
N PHE A 215 25.16 -22.59 1.56
CA PHE A 215 24.12 -21.60 1.30
C PHE A 215 24.22 -20.46 2.33
N ALA A 216 24.03 -19.23 1.86
CA ALA A 216 23.99 -18.04 2.69
C ALA A 216 23.04 -17.00 2.09
N PRO A 217 22.46 -16.11 2.94
CA PRO A 217 21.65 -15.00 2.46
C PRO A 217 22.45 -14.05 1.58
N LEU A 218 21.87 -13.66 0.44
CA LEU A 218 22.45 -12.68 -0.48
C LEU A 218 22.35 -11.24 0.05
N SER A 219 21.30 -10.96 0.83
CA SER A 219 21.11 -9.70 1.54
C SER A 219 20.48 -10.01 2.90
N ILE A 220 20.82 -9.20 3.90
CA ILE A 220 20.18 -9.22 5.21
C ILE A 220 19.60 -7.84 5.46
N ASN A 221 18.28 -7.76 5.33
CA ASN A 221 17.55 -6.51 5.58
C ASN A 221 17.29 -6.39 7.08
N HIS A 222 17.31 -5.16 7.57
CA HIS A 222 17.00 -4.85 8.97
C HIS A 222 15.91 -3.79 9.02
N LEU A 223 14.98 -3.96 9.96
CA LEU A 223 14.04 -2.93 10.37
C LEU A 223 14.26 -2.68 11.86
N ASP A 224 14.52 -1.41 12.19
CA ASP A 224 15.06 -0.98 13.47
C ASP A 224 16.39 -1.67 13.81
N GLN A 225 16.37 -2.74 14.60
CA GLN A 225 17.55 -3.51 15.02
C GLN A 225 17.42 -5.02 14.75
N PHE A 226 16.31 -5.46 14.15
CA PHE A 226 16.04 -6.87 13.94
C PHE A 226 16.11 -7.23 12.46
N PRO A 227 16.60 -8.44 12.12
CA PRO A 227 16.53 -8.93 10.76
C PRO A 227 15.08 -9.07 10.32
N VAL A 228 14.83 -8.72 9.06
CA VAL A 228 13.50 -8.69 8.47
C VAL A 228 13.54 -9.23 7.05
N THR A 229 12.44 -9.85 6.62
CA THR A 229 12.15 -10.02 5.19
C THR A 229 10.89 -9.27 4.83
N THR A 230 10.88 -8.69 3.63
CA THR A 230 9.70 -8.08 3.04
C THR A 230 8.99 -9.12 2.19
N ILE A 231 7.71 -9.33 2.49
CA ILE A 231 6.80 -10.10 1.65
C ILE A 231 5.89 -9.09 0.96
N SER A 232 5.85 -9.17 -0.37
CA SER A 232 5.04 -8.28 -1.20
C SER A 232 3.97 -9.09 -1.95
N PHE A 233 2.80 -8.50 -2.15
CA PHE A 233 1.69 -9.10 -2.88
C PHE A 233 0.94 -8.04 -3.72
N ASN A 234 0.12 -8.53 -4.65
CA ASN A 234 -0.92 -7.78 -5.35
C ASN A 234 -2.30 -8.30 -4.93
N VAL A 235 -3.36 -7.53 -5.17
CA VAL A 235 -4.74 -7.91 -4.90
C VAL A 235 -5.48 -8.11 -6.24
N PRO A 236 -6.11 -9.28 -6.49
CA PRO A 236 -6.90 -9.49 -7.70
C PRO A 236 -8.17 -8.62 -7.73
N ASP A 237 -8.66 -8.26 -8.93
CA ASP A 237 -9.82 -7.38 -9.16
C ASP A 237 -11.12 -7.74 -8.41
N ASN A 238 -11.26 -8.99 -7.93
CA ASN A 238 -12.46 -9.47 -7.24
C ASN A 238 -12.39 -9.38 -5.70
N TYR A 239 -11.24 -9.00 -5.15
CA TYR A 239 -11.01 -8.91 -3.71
C TYR A 239 -10.57 -7.51 -3.35
N SER A 240 -10.88 -7.08 -2.11
CA SER A 240 -10.38 -5.81 -1.60
C SER A 240 -9.05 -5.98 -0.87
N LEU A 241 -8.29 -4.88 -0.74
CA LEU A 241 -7.11 -4.86 0.12
C LEU A 241 -7.44 -5.26 1.57
N GLY A 242 -8.65 -4.94 2.06
CA GLY A 242 -9.12 -5.38 3.38
C GLY A 242 -9.24 -6.90 3.50
N ASP A 243 -9.77 -7.57 2.46
CA ASP A 243 -9.89 -9.03 2.42
C ASP A 243 -8.50 -9.69 2.40
N ALA A 244 -7.57 -9.13 1.63
CA ALA A 244 -6.18 -9.59 1.57
C ALA A 244 -5.48 -9.47 2.94
N VAL A 245 -5.59 -8.30 3.59
CA VAL A 245 -5.02 -8.06 4.93
C VAL A 245 -5.60 -9.03 5.96
N GLN A 246 -6.91 -9.24 5.94
CA GLN A 246 -7.58 -10.17 6.86
C GLN A 246 -7.14 -11.62 6.61
N ALA A 247 -7.04 -12.04 5.34
CA ALA A 247 -6.57 -13.38 4.98
C ALA A 247 -5.12 -13.64 5.39
N ILE A 248 -4.25 -12.62 5.30
CA ILE A 248 -2.87 -12.68 5.80
C ILE A 248 -2.87 -12.87 7.33
N MET A 249 -3.60 -12.04 8.07
CA MET A 249 -3.68 -12.15 9.53
C MET A 249 -4.24 -13.49 9.99
N ASP A 250 -5.23 -14.05 9.29
CA ASP A 250 -5.81 -15.34 9.65
C ASP A 250 -4.87 -16.51 9.30
N THR A 251 -4.05 -16.36 8.25
CA THR A 251 -2.99 -17.31 7.91
C THR A 251 -1.87 -17.31 8.95
N GLU A 252 -1.44 -16.13 9.40
CA GLU A 252 -0.44 -15.98 10.47
C GLU A 252 -0.90 -16.64 11.77
N LYS A 253 -2.17 -16.46 12.14
CA LYS A 253 -2.77 -17.14 13.30
C LYS A 253 -2.82 -18.66 13.11
N THR A 254 -3.17 -19.13 11.92
CA THR A 254 -3.28 -20.57 11.62
C THR A 254 -1.91 -21.26 11.65
N LEU A 255 -0.87 -20.58 11.20
CA LEU A 255 0.51 -21.09 11.24
C LEU A 255 1.10 -21.14 12.65
N ASN A 256 0.46 -20.50 13.65
CA ASN A 256 0.98 -20.37 15.02
C ASN A 256 2.44 -19.93 15.03
N LEU A 257 2.71 -18.79 14.37
CA LEU A 257 4.06 -18.22 14.34
C LEU A 257 4.62 -18.07 15.77
N PRO A 258 5.88 -18.43 16.01
CA PRO A 258 6.55 -18.23 17.29
C PRO A 258 6.52 -16.79 17.76
N VAL A 259 6.58 -16.59 19.09
CA VAL A 259 6.51 -15.25 19.72
C VAL A 259 7.69 -14.33 19.38
N ASP A 260 8.79 -14.90 18.88
CA ASP A 260 9.97 -14.17 18.42
C ASP A 260 9.87 -13.72 16.96
N ILE A 261 8.74 -14.01 16.29
CA ILE A 261 8.41 -13.55 14.94
C ILE A 261 7.22 -12.61 15.00
N THR A 262 7.40 -11.41 14.44
CA THR A 262 6.34 -10.40 14.38
C THR A 262 6.17 -9.90 12.96
N THR A 263 4.91 -9.84 12.52
CA THR A 263 4.53 -9.29 11.21
C THR A 263 4.05 -7.86 11.36
N GLN A 264 4.42 -7.00 10.41
CA GLN A 264 3.97 -5.62 10.36
C GLN A 264 3.71 -5.19 8.93
N PHE A 265 2.54 -4.64 8.64
CA PHE A 265 2.29 -4.01 7.35
C PHE A 265 3.20 -2.79 7.17
N GLN A 266 3.61 -2.51 5.93
CA GLN A 266 4.51 -1.40 5.62
C GLN A 266 3.93 -0.50 4.53
N GLY A 267 4.47 0.71 4.43
CA GLY A 267 4.22 1.65 3.34
C GLY A 267 2.73 1.91 3.08
N SER A 268 2.30 1.74 1.83
CA SER A 268 0.91 1.93 1.38
C SER A 268 -0.10 1.06 2.13
N THR A 269 0.30 -0.17 2.50
CA THR A 269 -0.59 -1.12 3.20
C THR A 269 -0.80 -0.70 4.65
N LEU A 270 0.27 -0.23 5.32
CA LEU A 270 0.19 0.33 6.67
C LEU A 270 -0.64 1.61 6.70
N ALA A 271 -0.46 2.48 5.70
CA ALA A 271 -1.23 3.71 5.57
C ALA A 271 -2.73 3.41 5.41
N PHE A 272 -3.09 2.40 4.61
CA PHE A 272 -4.47 1.93 4.48
C PHE A 272 -5.04 1.43 5.82
N GLN A 273 -4.31 0.55 6.53
CA GLN A 273 -4.75 0.03 7.83
C GLN A 273 -4.93 1.15 8.86
N SER A 274 -4.00 2.10 8.90
CA SER A 274 -4.05 3.27 9.80
C SER A 274 -5.18 4.24 9.44
N ALA A 275 -5.43 4.43 8.13
CA ALA A 275 -6.51 5.26 7.64
C ALA A 275 -7.88 4.67 8.03
N LEU A 276 -8.07 3.35 7.94
CA LEU A 276 -9.33 2.71 8.36
C LEU A 276 -9.65 2.97 9.84
N GLY A 277 -8.67 2.81 10.73
CA GLY A 277 -8.86 3.04 12.16
C GLY A 277 -9.14 4.50 12.52
N SER A 278 -8.44 5.44 11.87
CA SER A 278 -8.59 6.88 12.13
C SER A 278 -9.83 7.48 11.47
N THR A 279 -10.28 6.94 10.33
CA THR A 279 -11.45 7.43 9.59
C THR A 279 -12.72 7.37 10.44
N VAL A 280 -12.93 6.30 11.19
CA VAL A 280 -14.11 6.18 12.06
C VAL A 280 -14.14 7.34 13.07
N TRP A 281 -13.00 7.65 13.68
CA TRP A 281 -12.87 8.78 14.60
C TRP A 281 -13.03 10.14 13.90
N LEU A 282 -12.54 10.31 12.68
CA LEU A 282 -12.75 11.53 11.89
C LEU A 282 -14.22 11.75 11.54
N ILE A 283 -14.95 10.70 11.14
CA ILE A 283 -16.39 10.79 10.86
C ILE A 283 -17.13 11.15 12.15
N VAL A 284 -16.82 10.49 13.27
CA VAL A 284 -17.44 10.81 14.57
C VAL A 284 -17.13 12.26 14.98
N ALA A 285 -15.88 12.70 14.87
CA ALA A 285 -15.48 14.07 15.18
C ALA A 285 -16.18 15.10 14.28
N ALA A 286 -16.31 14.82 12.97
CA ALA A 286 -17.03 15.67 12.04
C ALA A 286 -18.52 15.77 12.39
N VAL A 287 -19.17 14.65 12.71
CA VAL A 287 -20.58 14.62 13.15
C VAL A 287 -20.77 15.42 14.44
N VAL A 288 -19.88 15.25 15.43
CA VAL A 288 -19.93 15.98 16.71
C VAL A 288 -19.68 17.48 16.51
N ALA A 289 -18.67 17.86 15.74
CA ALA A 289 -18.41 19.27 15.43
C ALA A 289 -19.61 19.92 14.74
N MET A 290 -20.24 19.20 13.81
CA MET A 290 -21.45 19.65 13.13
C MET A 290 -22.62 19.77 14.10
N TYR A 291 -22.82 18.78 14.97
CA TYR A 291 -23.83 18.85 16.01
C TYR A 291 -23.68 20.12 16.86
N ILE A 292 -22.47 20.44 17.31
CA ILE A 292 -22.18 21.62 18.13
C ILE A 292 -22.46 22.90 17.34
N VAL A 293 -21.96 23.03 16.11
CA VAL A 293 -22.16 24.22 15.28
C VAL A 293 -23.64 24.45 15.01
N LEU A 294 -24.40 23.41 14.66
CA LEU A 294 -25.84 23.53 14.46
C LEU A 294 -26.59 23.79 15.77
N GLY A 295 -26.16 23.20 16.90
CA GLY A 295 -26.78 23.42 18.19
C GLY A 295 -26.65 24.86 18.67
N ILE A 296 -25.48 25.47 18.45
CA ILE A 296 -25.24 26.89 18.70
C ILE A 296 -26.07 27.75 17.74
N LEU A 297 -26.14 27.39 16.46
CA LEU A 297 -26.87 28.17 15.45
C LEU A 297 -28.39 28.22 15.71
N TYR A 298 -28.98 27.09 16.10
CA TYR A 298 -30.43 26.96 16.29
C TYR A 298 -30.90 27.12 17.74
N GLU A 299 -29.96 27.31 18.67
CA GLU A 299 -30.22 27.38 20.12
C GLU A 299 -31.06 26.18 20.61
N SER A 300 -30.79 24.99 20.08
CA SER A 300 -31.59 23.79 20.33
C SER A 300 -30.74 22.53 20.19
N PHE A 301 -30.92 21.61 21.13
CA PHE A 301 -30.24 20.30 21.11
C PHE A 301 -30.94 19.26 20.22
N ILE A 302 -32.17 19.53 19.78
CA ILE A 302 -33.03 18.56 19.05
C ILE A 302 -32.88 18.74 17.53
N HIS A 303 -32.98 19.97 17.02
CA HIS A 303 -32.92 20.24 15.58
C HIS A 303 -31.61 19.79 14.90
N PRO A 304 -30.42 19.91 15.53
CA PRO A 304 -29.20 19.35 14.97
C PRO A 304 -29.26 17.84 14.75
N ILE A 305 -29.92 17.10 15.63
CA ILE A 305 -30.09 15.63 15.50
C ILE A 305 -31.01 15.31 14.32
N THR A 306 -32.11 16.06 14.18
CA THR A 306 -33.00 15.93 13.02
C THR A 306 -32.26 16.15 11.71
N ILE A 307 -31.38 17.15 11.63
CA ILE A 307 -30.56 17.43 10.44
C ILE A 307 -29.51 16.33 10.21
N LEU A 308 -28.83 15.85 11.26
CA LEU A 308 -27.82 14.79 11.15
C LEU A 308 -28.42 13.42 10.81
N SER A 309 -29.73 13.22 11.05
CA SER A 309 -30.42 11.96 10.74
C SER A 309 -30.42 11.61 9.24
N THR A 310 -30.12 12.57 8.35
CA THR A 310 -30.00 12.33 6.91
C THR A 310 -28.64 11.78 6.51
N LEU A 311 -27.63 11.85 7.39
CA LEU A 311 -26.25 11.46 7.12
C LEU A 311 -26.08 9.95 6.83
N PRO A 312 -26.70 9.02 7.58
CA PRO A 312 -26.62 7.59 7.28
C PRO A 312 -27.13 7.27 5.87
N THR A 313 -28.15 7.98 5.39
CA THR A 313 -28.74 7.73 4.06
C THR A 313 -27.77 8.07 2.92
N ALA A 314 -26.98 9.12 3.08
CA ALA A 314 -25.95 9.51 2.12
C ALA A 314 -24.78 8.52 2.11
N GLY A 315 -24.32 8.09 3.30
CA GLY A 315 -23.27 7.09 3.44
C GLY A 315 -23.66 5.75 2.83
N VAL A 316 -24.87 5.25 3.14
CA VAL A 316 -25.40 4.01 2.56
C VAL A 316 -25.53 4.13 1.03
N GLY A 317 -26.00 5.27 0.52
CA GLY A 317 -26.08 5.52 -0.92
C GLY A 317 -24.72 5.48 -1.62
N ALA A 318 -23.68 6.07 -1.00
CA ALA A 318 -22.33 6.05 -1.52
C ALA A 318 -21.74 4.62 -1.51
N LEU A 319 -21.91 3.89 -0.41
CA LEU A 319 -21.44 2.50 -0.29
C LEU A 319 -22.14 1.57 -1.30
N LEU A 320 -23.46 1.70 -1.45
CA LEU A 320 -24.21 0.92 -2.44
C LEU A 320 -23.76 1.22 -3.87
N ALA A 321 -23.48 2.48 -4.20
CA ALA A 321 -22.99 2.83 -5.53
C ALA A 321 -21.59 2.28 -5.81
N LEU A 322 -20.69 2.30 -4.83
CA LEU A 322 -19.37 1.67 -4.94
C LEU A 322 -19.49 0.16 -5.15
N LEU A 323 -20.37 -0.49 -4.38
CA LEU A 323 -20.63 -1.93 -4.51
C LEU A 323 -21.19 -2.30 -5.89
N ILE A 324 -22.17 -1.52 -6.40
CA ILE A 324 -22.74 -1.74 -7.75
C ILE A 324 -21.71 -1.47 -8.85
N ALA A 325 -20.82 -0.50 -8.65
CA ALA A 325 -19.77 -0.16 -9.60
C ALA A 325 -18.55 -1.09 -9.52
N GLY A 326 -18.54 -2.05 -8.60
CA GLY A 326 -17.39 -2.93 -8.35
C GLY A 326 -16.13 -2.16 -7.94
N SER A 327 -16.30 -1.03 -7.26
CA SER A 327 -15.19 -0.19 -6.79
C SER A 327 -14.97 -0.41 -5.29
N GLU A 328 -13.71 -0.50 -4.88
CA GLU A 328 -13.33 -0.68 -3.49
C GLU A 328 -13.58 0.57 -2.65
N LEU A 329 -13.73 0.38 -1.33
CA LEU A 329 -13.74 1.47 -0.37
C LEU A 329 -12.29 1.85 -0.01
N ASP A 330 -11.72 2.74 -0.81
CA ASP A 330 -10.40 3.31 -0.56
C ASP A 330 -10.48 4.65 0.21
N VAL A 331 -9.31 5.21 0.54
CA VAL A 331 -9.20 6.51 1.23
C VAL A 331 -9.90 7.63 0.44
N ILE A 332 -9.92 7.53 -0.88
CA ILE A 332 -10.45 8.56 -1.77
C ILE A 332 -11.98 8.51 -1.81
N ALA A 333 -12.57 7.32 -1.85
CA ALA A 333 -13.99 7.07 -1.70
C ALA A 333 -14.48 7.56 -0.33
N ILE A 334 -13.70 7.35 0.74
CA ILE A 334 -13.98 7.88 2.08
C ILE A 334 -14.02 9.42 2.07
N ILE A 335 -13.07 10.09 1.43
CA ILE A 335 -13.10 11.56 1.27
C ILE A 335 -14.39 11.98 0.57
N GLY A 336 -14.83 11.24 -0.46
CA GLY A 336 -16.12 11.43 -1.11
C GLY A 336 -17.31 11.34 -0.13
N ILE A 337 -17.32 10.36 0.77
CA ILE A 337 -18.33 10.21 1.83
C ILE A 337 -18.31 11.39 2.81
N ILE A 338 -17.13 11.86 3.21
CA ILE A 338 -16.99 13.02 4.09
C ILE A 338 -17.50 14.30 3.41
N LEU A 339 -17.21 14.50 2.13
CA LEU A 339 -17.75 15.61 1.35
C LEU A 339 -19.28 15.57 1.26
N LEU A 340 -19.86 14.37 1.12
CA LEU A 340 -21.31 14.19 1.12
C LEU A 340 -21.97 14.66 2.42
N ILE A 341 -21.32 14.52 3.57
CA ILE A 341 -21.85 15.02 4.85
C ILE A 341 -22.17 16.51 4.75
N GLY A 342 -21.27 17.31 4.17
CA GLY A 342 -21.49 18.75 3.99
C GLY A 342 -22.55 19.07 2.94
N ILE A 343 -22.49 18.39 1.78
CA ILE A 343 -23.39 18.67 0.66
C ILE A 343 -24.83 18.29 0.99
N VAL A 344 -25.04 17.12 1.61
CA VAL A 344 -26.37 16.59 1.94
C VAL A 344 -26.99 17.34 3.11
N LYS A 345 -26.20 17.69 4.14
CA LYS A 345 -26.65 18.50 5.29
C LYS A 345 -27.38 19.77 4.86
N LYS A 346 -26.90 20.46 3.82
CA LYS A 346 -27.47 21.72 3.34
C LYS A 346 -28.96 21.56 3.02
N ASN A 347 -29.38 20.43 2.44
CA ASN A 347 -30.76 20.19 2.04
C ASN A 347 -31.68 20.07 3.27
N ALA A 348 -31.24 19.33 4.29
CA ALA A 348 -31.96 19.19 5.55
C ALA A 348 -32.01 20.51 6.32
N ILE A 349 -30.92 21.29 6.33
CA ILE A 349 -30.88 22.65 6.88
C ILE A 349 -31.96 23.51 6.23
N MET A 350 -31.97 23.63 4.89
CA MET A 350 -32.90 24.53 4.20
C MET A 350 -34.38 24.20 4.47
N MET A 351 -34.69 22.92 4.71
CA MET A 351 -36.04 22.46 5.03
C MET A 351 -36.42 22.77 6.48
N ILE A 352 -35.54 22.44 7.43
CA ILE A 352 -35.79 22.61 8.87
C ILE A 352 -35.76 24.08 9.26
N ASP A 353 -34.85 24.86 8.69
CA ASP A 353 -34.75 26.30 8.90
C ASP A 353 -36.06 27.03 8.52
N PHE A 354 -36.65 26.67 7.37
CA PHE A 354 -37.93 27.24 6.95
C PHE A 354 -39.08 26.81 7.86
N ALA A 355 -39.13 25.52 8.25
CA ALA A 355 -40.18 25.03 9.13
C ALA A 355 -40.15 25.74 10.49
N LEU A 356 -38.95 25.93 11.06
CA LEU A 356 -38.77 26.65 12.32
C LEU A 356 -39.13 28.13 12.22
N ALA A 357 -38.76 28.79 11.12
CA ALA A 357 -39.18 30.17 10.88
C ALA A 357 -40.71 30.29 10.77
N ALA A 358 -41.38 29.37 10.07
CA ALA A 358 -42.83 29.35 9.94
C ALA A 358 -43.54 29.10 11.29
N GLU A 359 -43.00 28.23 12.15
CA GLU A 359 -43.54 28.03 13.50
C GLU A 359 -43.37 29.29 14.38
N ARG A 360 -42.18 29.91 14.37
CA ARG A 360 -41.84 31.05 15.24
C ARG A 360 -42.51 32.35 14.80
N GLU A 361 -42.51 32.63 13.50
CA GLU A 361 -42.99 33.92 12.96
C GLU A 361 -44.47 33.88 12.59
N GLN A 362 -44.97 32.75 12.09
CA GLN A 362 -46.34 32.61 11.57
C GLN A 362 -47.25 31.80 12.50
N GLY A 363 -46.73 31.26 13.61
CA GLY A 363 -47.50 30.51 14.60
C GLY A 363 -48.11 29.21 14.05
N MET A 364 -47.58 28.69 12.94
CA MET A 364 -48.13 27.52 12.27
C MET A 364 -47.93 26.24 13.08
N SER A 365 -48.83 25.27 12.90
CA SER A 365 -48.61 23.95 13.49
C SER A 365 -47.40 23.26 12.84
N PRO A 366 -46.63 22.43 13.56
CA PRO A 366 -45.41 21.81 13.04
C PRO A 366 -45.61 20.97 11.76
N ARG A 367 -46.81 20.39 11.61
CA ARG A 367 -47.22 19.65 10.42
C ARG A 367 -47.44 20.56 9.21
N GLU A 368 -48.08 21.71 9.40
CA GLU A 368 -48.33 22.68 8.34
C GLU A 368 -47.03 23.38 7.93
N ALA A 369 -46.20 23.75 8.91
CA ALA A 369 -44.91 24.38 8.70
C ALA A 369 -43.96 23.50 7.86
N ILE A 370 -43.79 22.22 8.20
CA ILE A 370 -42.92 21.32 7.43
C ILE A 370 -43.49 20.99 6.05
N TYR A 371 -44.82 20.91 5.92
CA TYR A 371 -45.47 20.67 4.63
C TYR A 371 -45.25 21.86 3.68
N GLN A 372 -45.43 23.08 4.18
CA GLN A 372 -45.16 24.30 3.43
C GLN A 372 -43.66 24.44 3.09
N ALA A 373 -42.78 24.07 4.03
CA ALA A 373 -41.34 23.99 3.79
C ALA A 373 -41.00 23.05 2.62
N CYS A 374 -41.61 21.85 2.58
CA CYS A 374 -41.40 20.90 1.49
C CYS A 374 -41.80 21.50 0.14
N LEU A 375 -42.96 22.17 0.04
CA LEU A 375 -43.44 22.76 -1.22
C LEU A 375 -42.51 23.88 -1.72
N LEU A 376 -42.09 24.78 -0.83
CA LEU A 376 -41.28 25.95 -1.21
C LEU A 376 -39.81 25.59 -1.46
N ARG A 377 -39.27 24.60 -0.76
CA ARG A 377 -37.86 24.20 -0.85
C ARG A 377 -37.60 23.10 -1.87
N PHE A 378 -38.63 22.41 -2.37
CA PHE A 378 -38.48 21.35 -3.38
C PHE A 378 -37.66 21.80 -4.59
N ARG A 379 -38.03 22.94 -5.20
CA ARG A 379 -37.36 23.45 -6.40
C ARG A 379 -35.91 23.90 -6.12
N PRO A 380 -35.61 24.70 -5.08
CA PRO A 380 -34.23 25.03 -4.72
C PRO A 380 -33.36 23.81 -4.35
N ILE A 381 -33.88 22.84 -3.58
CA ILE A 381 -33.15 21.63 -3.18
C ILE A 381 -32.79 20.80 -4.42
N LEU A 382 -33.75 20.57 -5.32
CA LEU A 382 -33.49 19.84 -6.56
C LEU A 382 -32.48 20.57 -7.45
N MET A 383 -32.55 21.90 -7.54
CA MET A 383 -31.59 22.69 -8.31
C MET A 383 -30.15 22.48 -7.81
N THR A 384 -29.93 22.57 -6.49
CA THR A 384 -28.58 22.42 -5.94
C THR A 384 -28.05 21.00 -6.03
N THR A 385 -28.92 20.00 -5.87
CA THR A 385 -28.52 18.59 -5.97
C THR A 385 -28.23 18.18 -7.40
N LEU A 386 -29.05 18.61 -8.37
CA LEU A 386 -28.77 18.38 -9.79
C LEU A 386 -27.48 19.08 -10.22
N ALA A 387 -27.24 20.31 -9.76
CA ALA A 387 -25.99 21.00 -10.06
C ALA A 387 -24.76 20.24 -9.51
N ALA A 388 -24.83 19.77 -8.26
CA ALA A 388 -23.76 18.98 -7.65
C ALA A 388 -23.57 17.62 -8.35
N LEU A 389 -24.67 16.93 -8.69
CA LEU A 389 -24.67 15.65 -9.40
C LEU A 389 -24.05 15.80 -10.79
N LEU A 390 -24.48 16.80 -11.56
CA LEU A 390 -23.92 17.08 -12.90
C LEU A 390 -22.46 17.53 -12.82
N GLY A 391 -22.03 18.18 -11.73
CA GLY A 391 -20.62 18.50 -11.47
C GLY A 391 -19.78 17.29 -11.11
N ALA A 392 -20.35 16.29 -10.42
CA ALA A 392 -19.67 15.05 -10.05
C ALA A 392 -19.68 13.99 -11.16
N LEU A 393 -20.61 14.07 -12.12
CA LEU A 393 -20.76 13.11 -13.20
C LEU A 393 -19.51 12.96 -14.09
N PRO A 394 -18.79 14.04 -14.48
CA PRO A 394 -17.54 13.92 -15.22
C PRO A 394 -16.43 13.21 -14.44
N LEU A 395 -16.43 13.31 -13.10
CA LEU A 395 -15.48 12.60 -12.24
C LEU A 395 -15.77 11.10 -12.24
N MET A 396 -17.05 10.73 -12.12
CA MET A 396 -17.52 9.35 -12.18
C MET A 396 -17.20 8.67 -13.51
N LEU A 397 -17.32 9.40 -14.62
CA LEU A 397 -17.08 8.91 -15.99
C LEU A 397 -15.65 9.13 -16.48
N SER A 398 -14.72 9.50 -15.60
CA SER A 398 -13.35 9.81 -16.00
C SER A 398 -12.61 8.56 -16.48
N THR A 399 -12.07 8.60 -17.71
CA THR A 399 -11.32 7.49 -18.34
C THR A 399 -9.86 7.82 -18.64
N GLY A 400 -9.45 9.08 -18.48
CA GLY A 400 -8.08 9.54 -18.77
C GLY A 400 -7.07 9.25 -17.67
N VAL A 401 -5.89 9.87 -17.78
CA VAL A 401 -4.83 9.82 -16.75
C VAL A 401 -5.38 10.37 -15.43
N GLY A 402 -5.08 9.69 -14.32
CA GLY A 402 -5.58 10.04 -12.99
C GLY A 402 -7.05 9.67 -12.74
N ALA A 403 -7.69 8.90 -13.64
CA ALA A 403 -9.04 8.38 -13.42
C ALA A 403 -9.15 7.50 -12.17
N GLU A 404 -8.05 6.86 -11.76
CA GLU A 404 -7.96 6.02 -10.57
C GLU A 404 -8.28 6.79 -9.29
N LEU A 405 -7.94 8.09 -9.23
CA LEU A 405 -8.29 8.96 -8.10
C LEU A 405 -9.69 9.58 -8.26
N ARG A 406 -10.10 9.92 -9.49
CA ARG A 406 -11.35 10.67 -9.71
C ARG A 406 -12.60 9.81 -9.67
N ARG A 407 -12.50 8.56 -10.15
CA ARG A 407 -13.64 7.67 -10.35
C ARG A 407 -14.24 7.18 -9.02
N PRO A 408 -13.48 6.66 -8.03
CA PRO A 408 -14.03 6.26 -6.74
C PRO A 408 -14.72 7.42 -6.01
N LEU A 409 -14.10 8.61 -6.02
CA LEU A 409 -14.68 9.84 -5.46
C LEU A 409 -16.00 10.22 -6.15
N GLY A 410 -16.02 10.19 -7.48
CA GLY A 410 -17.21 10.51 -8.28
C GLY A 410 -18.37 9.53 -8.07
N ILE A 411 -18.08 8.22 -8.06
CA ILE A 411 -19.08 7.16 -7.81
C ILE A 411 -19.71 7.34 -6.44
N GLY A 412 -18.89 7.51 -5.40
CA GLY A 412 -19.37 7.74 -4.03
C GLY A 412 -20.27 8.98 -3.96
N MET A 413 -19.83 10.10 -4.52
CA MET A 413 -20.60 11.35 -4.53
C MET A 413 -21.93 11.21 -5.28
N VAL A 414 -21.94 10.71 -6.52
CA VAL A 414 -23.16 10.58 -7.33
C VAL A 414 -24.15 9.63 -6.66
N GLY A 415 -23.69 8.47 -6.20
CA GLY A 415 -24.51 7.49 -5.50
C GLY A 415 -25.12 8.04 -4.21
N GLY A 416 -24.29 8.68 -3.39
CA GLY A 416 -24.73 9.30 -2.15
C GLY A 416 -25.71 10.44 -2.37
N LEU A 417 -25.51 11.29 -3.39
CA LEU A 417 -26.43 12.38 -3.72
C LEU A 417 -27.79 11.89 -4.21
N ILE A 418 -27.83 10.86 -5.07
CA ILE A 418 -29.09 10.32 -5.58
C ILE A 418 -29.91 9.70 -4.43
N ALA A 419 -29.29 8.82 -3.66
CA ALA A 419 -29.96 8.15 -2.54
C ALA A 419 -30.38 9.15 -1.45
N SER A 420 -29.48 10.06 -1.08
CA SER A 420 -29.76 11.07 -0.06
C SER A 420 -30.84 12.05 -0.50
N GLN A 421 -30.94 12.42 -1.77
CA GLN A 421 -31.96 13.36 -2.21
C GLN A 421 -33.37 12.78 -2.07
N VAL A 422 -33.55 11.52 -2.47
CA VAL A 422 -34.83 10.82 -2.30
C VAL A 422 -35.13 10.66 -0.82
N LEU A 423 -34.18 10.10 -0.05
CA LEU A 423 -34.40 9.81 1.36
C LEU A 423 -34.56 11.09 2.20
N THR A 424 -33.84 12.16 1.91
CA THR A 424 -33.95 13.43 2.66
C THR A 424 -35.31 14.07 2.47
N LEU A 425 -35.86 14.11 1.26
CA LEU A 425 -37.16 14.73 1.00
C LEU A 425 -38.32 14.01 1.73
N PHE A 426 -38.23 12.69 1.88
CA PHE A 426 -39.27 11.89 2.54
C PHE A 426 -39.03 11.67 4.03
N THR A 427 -37.78 11.46 4.44
CA THR A 427 -37.44 11.05 5.81
C THR A 427 -37.30 12.25 6.74
N THR A 428 -36.76 13.38 6.26
CA THR A 428 -36.55 14.58 7.11
C THR A 428 -37.85 15.12 7.69
N PRO A 429 -38.96 15.25 6.92
CA PRO A 429 -40.23 15.71 7.48
C PRO A 429 -40.80 14.77 8.55
N VAL A 430 -40.64 13.46 8.34
CA VAL A 430 -41.13 12.44 9.28
C VAL A 430 -40.33 12.48 10.58
N ILE A 431 -39.00 12.56 10.49
CA ILE A 431 -38.11 12.65 11.65
C ILE A 431 -38.32 13.98 12.39
N TYR A 432 -38.55 15.08 11.66
CA TYR A 432 -38.91 16.37 12.25
C TYR A 432 -40.15 16.28 13.12
N LEU A 433 -41.25 15.74 12.59
CA LEU A 433 -42.50 15.57 13.33
C LEU A 433 -42.39 14.59 14.50
N LEU A 434 -41.55 13.56 14.36
CA LEU A 434 -41.29 12.59 15.43
C LEU A 434 -40.58 13.26 16.60
N PHE A 435 -39.54 14.05 16.34
CA PHE A 435 -38.79 14.76 17.39
C PHE A 435 -39.58 15.91 18.00
N ASP A 436 -40.40 16.61 17.21
CA ASP A 436 -41.27 17.65 17.73
C ASP A 436 -42.34 17.07 18.69
N ARG A 437 -42.97 15.94 18.33
CA ARG A 437 -43.87 15.22 19.25
C ARG A 437 -43.17 14.77 20.53
N LEU A 438 -41.93 14.30 20.43
CA LEU A 438 -41.11 13.94 21.59
C LEU A 438 -40.82 15.16 22.47
N ALA A 439 -40.53 16.32 21.88
CA ALA A 439 -40.28 17.57 22.61
C ALA A 439 -41.53 18.08 23.33
N LEU A 440 -42.70 18.01 22.68
CA LEU A 440 -43.98 18.35 23.30
C LEU A 440 -44.36 17.38 24.42
N TRP A 441 -44.10 16.08 24.23
CA TRP A 441 -44.33 15.05 25.23
C TRP A 441 -43.43 15.23 26.47
N THR A 442 -42.13 15.50 26.29
CA THR A 442 -41.22 15.76 27.41
C THR A 442 -41.56 17.05 28.16
N LYS A 443 -41.93 18.13 27.45
CA LYS A 443 -42.44 19.36 28.09
C LYS A 443 -43.71 19.12 28.89
N SER A 444 -44.66 18.35 28.36
CA SER A 444 -45.91 18.02 29.07
C SER A 444 -45.68 17.14 30.31
N ARG A 445 -44.60 16.35 30.34
CA ARG A 445 -44.23 15.52 31.49
C ARG A 445 -43.46 16.29 32.56
N PHE A 446 -42.61 17.25 32.18
CA PHE A 446 -41.88 18.11 33.11
C PHE A 446 -42.79 19.19 33.73
N ALA A 447 -43.69 19.80 32.95
CA ALA A 447 -44.66 20.77 33.48
C ALA A 447 -45.60 20.15 34.54
N ARG A 448 -45.87 18.84 34.42
CA ARG A 448 -46.71 18.09 35.36
C ARG A 448 -46.00 17.72 36.68
N HIS A 449 -44.68 17.89 36.77
CA HIS A 449 -43.92 17.74 38.01
C HIS A 449 -43.71 19.06 38.78
N GLU A 450 -43.87 20.22 38.13
CA GLU A 450 -43.89 21.53 38.82
C GLU A 450 -45.25 21.86 39.45
N GLU A 451 -46.36 21.26 38.96
CA GLU A 451 -47.69 21.40 39.60
C GLU A 451 -47.92 20.43 40.79
N GLU A 452 -47.01 19.47 41.01
CA GLU A 452 -47.08 18.51 42.13
C GLU A 452 -46.02 18.75 43.24
N ALA A 453 -45.27 19.85 43.18
CA ALA A 453 -44.24 20.23 44.17
C ALA A 453 -44.66 21.39 45.08
#